data_AF-A0A817TA77-F1
#
_entry.id   AF-A0A817TA77-F1
#
_cell.length_a   1.000
_cell.length_b   1.000
_cell.length_c   1.000
_cell.angle_alpha   90.00
_cell.angle_beta   90.00
_cell.angle_gamma   90.00
#
_symmetry.space_group_name_H-M   'P 1'
#
loop_
_entity.id
_entity.type
_entity.pdbx_description
1 polymer ?
#
loop_
_entity_poly.entity_id
_entity_poly.type
_entity_poly.pdbx_seq_one_letter_code
_entity_poly.pdbx_strand_id
1 'polypeptide(L)'
;MQIVNILFIVGFCRVTLADNSCIFQHSTKGVINLKSIGLRNGQPRFRDLSTPSAPYYTYSFNPCYPFTENGCDDAAVCQLSSDRQYSYKLGTQNISTWSLDANMAPVLTYTYGSKTVSITMICSAIDQDEFEISGEYAVDQYSMRLRSRCACWNGCISPQPSTTTSRTSSPPLPKTTTAHSIYYDACKYHDSRYGTIDLSSIGSITGRAIFKDVKSIYTDSFVWSYNPCYNFSEHQCHHVAGCQTDKNRRISYSIGLQDYAYWINMDNTRNPFRSIVYPSPSNNRRLTVQLICDQSISFHRLQVIGETSSHEYTMQLTSPCACWDGCSQPTPSPSSFTWDFWMTVCAAGIVLFLLFLIMISCLFCSKPKRTYHNMSINESTPIIHGSKEYRP
;
A
#
# COMPACT_ATOMS: atom_id res chain seq x y z
N MET A 1 19.85 -76.40 21.06
CA MET A 1 18.49 -75.83 21.17
C MET A 1 18.66 -74.35 21.49
N GLN A 2 18.82 -73.51 20.45
CA GLN A 2 19.13 -72.09 20.56
C GLN A 2 17.84 -71.29 20.32
N ILE A 3 17.39 -70.60 21.36
CA ILE A 3 16.25 -69.68 21.30
C ILE A 3 16.77 -68.34 20.80
N VAL A 4 16.43 -67.98 19.57
CA VAL A 4 16.76 -66.69 18.96
C VAL A 4 15.66 -65.69 19.33
N ASN A 5 15.97 -64.78 20.25
CA ASN A 5 15.17 -63.61 20.56
C ASN A 5 15.24 -62.62 19.38
N ILE A 6 14.16 -62.52 18.61
CA ILE A 6 13.99 -61.49 17.59
C ILE A 6 13.48 -60.23 18.30
N LEU A 7 14.40 -59.31 18.56
CA LEU A 7 14.12 -57.97 19.06
C LEU A 7 13.47 -57.14 17.94
N PHE A 8 12.15 -57.01 17.95
CA PHE A 8 11.42 -56.06 17.10
C PHE A 8 11.72 -54.63 17.57
N ILE A 9 12.67 -53.98 16.92
CA ILE A 9 12.86 -52.53 17.02
C ILE A 9 11.69 -51.90 16.28
N VAL A 10 10.66 -51.48 17.02
CA VAL A 10 9.60 -50.60 16.53
C VAL A 10 10.25 -49.23 16.31
N GLY A 11 10.84 -49.05 15.13
CA GLY A 11 11.28 -47.74 14.67
C GLY A 11 10.06 -46.85 14.55
N PHE A 12 9.94 -45.88 15.47
CA PHE A 12 9.01 -44.77 15.34
C PHE A 12 9.33 -44.02 14.05
N CYS A 13 8.69 -44.43 12.97
CA CYS A 13 8.66 -43.72 11.72
C CYS A 13 8.02 -42.36 12.03
N ARG A 14 8.84 -41.31 12.17
CA ARG A 14 8.35 -39.93 12.26
C ARG A 14 7.57 -39.68 10.98
N VAL A 15 6.26 -39.75 11.06
CA VAL A 15 5.39 -39.38 9.95
C VAL A 15 5.59 -37.89 9.73
N THR A 16 6.36 -37.54 8.70
CA THR A 16 6.42 -36.19 8.14
C THR A 16 5.10 -35.93 7.43
N LEU A 17 4.08 -35.56 8.20
CA LEU A 17 2.72 -35.27 7.72
C LEU A 17 2.59 -33.76 7.43
N ALA A 18 2.13 -33.48 6.20
CA ALA A 18 1.54 -32.24 5.68
C ALA A 18 2.43 -30.98 5.63
N ASP A 19 3.45 -30.99 4.77
CA ASP A 19 4.12 -29.73 4.34
C ASP A 19 3.30 -28.95 3.28
N ASN A 20 2.13 -29.47 2.88
CA ASN A 20 1.30 -28.96 1.77
C ASN A 20 0.12 -28.06 2.21
N SER A 21 -0.21 -27.95 3.49
CA SER A 21 -1.34 -27.09 3.93
C SER A 21 -1.09 -25.61 3.70
N CYS A 22 0.19 -25.22 3.61
CA CYS A 22 0.60 -23.82 3.73
C CYS A 22 1.10 -23.14 2.48
N ILE A 23 1.13 -23.88 1.38
CA ILE A 23 1.56 -23.36 0.10
C ILE A 23 0.39 -23.48 -0.86
N PHE A 24 -0.08 -22.35 -1.36
CA PHE A 24 -1.06 -22.32 -2.44
C PHE A 24 -0.41 -21.84 -3.72
N GLN A 25 -0.34 -22.71 -4.72
CA GLN A 25 0.20 -22.39 -6.03
C GLN A 25 -0.94 -22.13 -7.01
N HIS A 26 -0.96 -20.95 -7.61
CA HIS A 26 -1.89 -20.58 -8.67
C HIS A 26 -1.12 -20.41 -9.98
N SER A 27 -1.63 -21.05 -11.04
CA SER A 27 -0.94 -21.13 -12.34
C SER A 27 -0.51 -19.78 -12.91
N THR A 28 -1.32 -18.73 -12.71
CA THR A 28 -1.04 -17.38 -13.26
C THR A 28 -0.75 -16.30 -12.22
N LYS A 29 -1.06 -16.52 -10.94
CA LYS A 29 -0.95 -15.47 -9.90
C LYS A 29 0.32 -15.62 -9.06
N GLY A 30 0.87 -16.83 -8.95
CA GLY A 30 2.05 -17.12 -8.17
C GLY A 30 1.75 -17.99 -6.95
N VAL A 31 2.53 -17.81 -5.88
CA VAL A 31 2.50 -18.69 -4.71
C VAL A 31 2.21 -17.91 -3.44
N ILE A 32 1.23 -18.34 -2.67
CA ILE A 32 1.06 -17.94 -1.27
C ILE A 32 1.78 -18.95 -0.39
N ASN A 33 2.60 -18.45 0.53
CA ASN A 33 3.37 -19.29 1.45
C ASN A 33 3.29 -18.72 2.86
N LEU A 34 2.57 -19.42 3.73
CA LEU A 34 2.33 -19.00 5.11
C LEU A 34 3.39 -19.52 6.09
N LYS A 35 4.42 -20.24 5.64
CA LYS A 35 5.40 -20.89 6.53
C LYS A 35 6.15 -19.92 7.45
N SER A 36 6.34 -18.68 7.02
CA SER A 36 7.07 -17.64 7.77
C SER A 36 6.25 -17.00 8.89
N ILE A 37 4.91 -17.08 8.85
CA ILE A 37 4.05 -16.49 9.87
C ILE A 37 3.65 -17.48 10.96
N GLY A 38 3.69 -18.79 10.67
CA GLY A 38 3.40 -19.84 11.63
C GLY A 38 4.49 -19.99 12.68
N LEU A 39 4.10 -20.24 13.93
CA LEU A 39 5.05 -20.54 15.01
C LEU A 39 5.34 -22.05 15.08
N ARG A 40 6.62 -22.42 15.13
CA ARG A 40 7.07 -23.82 15.20
C ARG A 40 7.25 -24.35 16.62
N ASN A 41 6.92 -23.56 17.63
CA ASN A 41 7.14 -23.86 19.04
C ASN A 41 5.94 -24.55 19.72
N GLY A 42 4.98 -25.05 18.93
CA GLY A 42 3.76 -25.68 19.44
C GLY A 42 2.77 -24.73 20.09
N GLN A 43 2.93 -23.41 19.91
CA GLN A 43 1.99 -22.38 20.37
C GLN A 43 1.24 -21.76 19.18
N PRO A 44 0.01 -21.26 19.39
CA PRO A 44 -0.70 -20.53 18.36
C PRO A 44 -0.06 -19.17 18.07
N ARG A 45 0.05 -18.81 16.78
CA ARG A 45 0.51 -17.48 16.35
C ARG A 45 -0.48 -16.39 16.75
N PHE A 46 -1.75 -16.66 16.52
CA PHE A 46 -2.87 -15.79 16.88
C PHE A 46 -3.61 -16.48 18.00
N ARG A 47 -3.58 -15.92 19.21
CA ARG A 47 -4.03 -16.60 20.42
C ARG A 47 -5.15 -15.84 21.10
N ASP A 48 -6.15 -16.58 21.59
CA ASP A 48 -7.22 -16.08 22.45
C ASP A 48 -7.95 -14.84 21.87
N LEU A 49 -8.16 -14.80 20.55
CA LEU A 49 -8.87 -13.71 19.89
C LEU A 49 -10.38 -13.86 20.05
N SER A 50 -11.05 -12.81 20.47
CA SER A 50 -12.51 -12.77 20.62
C SER A 50 -13.17 -12.05 19.44
N THR A 51 -14.49 -12.24 19.30
CA THR A 51 -15.31 -11.51 18.33
C THR A 51 -16.55 -10.94 19.02
N PRO A 52 -17.04 -9.74 18.66
CA PRO A 52 -18.22 -9.15 19.29
C PRO A 52 -19.48 -10.00 19.15
N SER A 53 -19.58 -10.82 18.10
CA SER A 53 -20.73 -11.70 17.86
C SER A 53 -20.78 -12.91 18.80
N ALA A 54 -19.66 -13.29 19.42
CA ALA A 54 -19.53 -14.44 20.30
C ALA A 54 -18.55 -14.16 21.46
N PRO A 55 -18.90 -13.26 22.39
CA PRO A 55 -17.99 -12.80 23.45
C PRO A 55 -17.59 -13.89 24.45
N TYR A 56 -18.36 -14.99 24.50
CA TYR A 56 -18.11 -16.13 25.38
C TYR A 56 -17.12 -17.14 24.81
N TYR A 57 -16.56 -16.89 23.62
CA TYR A 57 -15.57 -17.75 23.01
C TYR A 57 -14.36 -16.96 22.53
N THR A 58 -13.18 -17.56 22.68
CA THR A 58 -11.95 -17.11 22.06
C THR A 58 -11.45 -18.14 21.05
N TYR A 59 -10.64 -17.69 20.10
CA TYR A 59 -10.14 -18.49 19.01
C TYR A 59 -8.63 -18.35 18.91
N SER A 60 -7.97 -19.49 18.70
CA SER A 60 -6.53 -19.58 18.48
C SER A 60 -6.27 -20.22 17.11
N PHE A 61 -5.31 -19.67 16.36
CA PHE A 61 -4.91 -20.13 15.04
C PHE A 61 -3.39 -20.13 14.90
N ASN A 62 -2.87 -21.19 14.29
CA ASN A 62 -1.50 -21.24 13.83
C ASN A 62 -1.45 -21.74 12.39
N PRO A 63 -1.00 -20.93 11.43
CA PRO A 63 -0.77 -21.44 10.08
C PRO A 63 0.41 -22.43 10.09
N CYS A 64 0.30 -23.50 9.31
CA CYS A 64 1.38 -24.42 8.93
C CYS A 64 1.92 -25.38 9.97
N TYR A 65 1.77 -25.04 11.24
CA TYR A 65 2.33 -25.87 12.31
C TYR A 65 1.22 -26.13 13.32
N PRO A 66 1.07 -27.39 13.76
CA PRO A 66 0.10 -27.70 14.78
C PRO A 66 0.51 -27.06 16.12
N PHE A 67 -0.48 -26.80 16.96
CA PHE A 67 -0.28 -26.37 18.33
C PHE A 67 -1.19 -27.16 19.28
N THR A 68 -0.87 -27.10 20.57
CA THR A 68 -1.70 -27.66 21.64
C THR A 68 -2.11 -26.56 22.60
N GLU A 69 -3.41 -26.44 22.86
CA GLU A 69 -3.95 -25.51 23.85
C GLU A 69 -5.24 -26.05 24.49
N ASN A 70 -5.26 -26.19 25.82
CA ASN A 70 -6.45 -26.54 26.62
C ASN A 70 -7.29 -27.71 26.06
N GLY A 71 -6.67 -28.78 25.57
CA GLY A 71 -7.35 -29.96 25.02
C GLY A 71 -7.53 -29.97 23.49
N CYS A 72 -7.21 -28.86 22.81
CA CYS A 72 -7.05 -28.85 21.35
C CYS A 72 -5.66 -29.36 20.95
N ASP A 73 -5.44 -30.68 21.02
CA ASP A 73 -4.16 -31.27 20.62
C ASP A 73 -3.97 -31.31 19.09
N ASP A 74 -2.76 -31.01 18.62
CA ASP A 74 -2.41 -31.05 17.18
C ASP A 74 -3.35 -30.18 16.30
N ALA A 75 -3.82 -29.06 16.86
CA ALA A 75 -4.79 -28.19 16.22
C ALA A 75 -4.14 -27.22 15.24
N ALA A 76 -4.84 -26.92 14.14
CA ALA A 76 -4.60 -25.74 13.33
C ALA A 76 -5.45 -24.56 13.83
N VAL A 77 -6.68 -24.84 14.27
CA VAL A 77 -7.63 -23.86 14.82
C VAL A 77 -8.30 -24.46 16.06
N CYS A 78 -8.33 -23.69 17.14
CA CYS A 78 -8.99 -24.06 18.40
C CYS A 78 -9.96 -22.95 18.82
N GLN A 79 -11.10 -23.34 19.37
CA GLN A 79 -12.06 -22.46 20.04
C GLN A 79 -12.10 -22.84 21.52
N LEU A 80 -12.09 -21.84 22.39
CA LEU A 80 -12.14 -22.01 23.84
C LEU A 80 -13.33 -21.22 24.39
N SER A 81 -14.05 -21.76 25.35
CA SER A 81 -14.99 -20.96 26.14
C SER A 81 -14.23 -19.92 26.96
N SER A 82 -14.86 -18.79 27.26
CA SER A 82 -14.23 -17.67 27.99
C SER A 82 -13.74 -18.06 29.39
N ASP A 83 -14.39 -19.04 30.02
CA ASP A 83 -13.99 -19.65 31.30
C ASP A 83 -12.95 -20.77 31.14
N ARG A 84 -12.55 -21.09 29.90
CA ARG A 84 -11.63 -22.17 29.49
C ARG A 84 -12.05 -23.57 29.96
N GLN A 85 -13.30 -23.78 30.37
CA GLN A 85 -13.79 -25.10 30.75
C GLN A 85 -14.03 -26.01 29.54
N TYR A 86 -14.35 -25.43 28.39
CA TYR A 86 -14.65 -26.15 27.16
C TYR A 86 -13.67 -25.72 26.06
N SER A 87 -13.20 -26.72 25.31
CA SER A 87 -12.40 -26.51 24.12
C SER A 87 -12.94 -27.33 22.96
N TYR A 88 -12.89 -26.72 21.78
CA TYR A 88 -13.36 -27.32 20.55
C TYR A 88 -12.26 -27.19 19.50
N LYS A 89 -11.73 -28.34 19.10
CA LYS A 89 -10.82 -28.42 17.96
C LYS A 89 -11.63 -28.20 16.69
N LEU A 90 -11.34 -27.12 15.95
CA LEU A 90 -12.11 -26.75 14.77
C LEU A 90 -11.47 -27.26 13.47
N GLY A 91 -10.16 -27.47 13.47
CA GLY A 91 -9.41 -27.90 12.29
C GLY A 91 -8.00 -28.36 12.64
N THR A 92 -7.42 -29.18 11.78
CA THR A 92 -6.08 -29.80 11.94
C THR A 92 -5.25 -29.62 10.67
N GLN A 93 -3.92 -29.57 10.80
CA GLN A 93 -3.02 -29.32 9.65
C GLN A 93 -3.06 -30.42 8.58
N ASN A 94 -3.46 -31.64 8.95
CA ASN A 94 -3.51 -32.79 8.05
C ASN A 94 -4.69 -32.76 7.05
N ILE A 95 -5.76 -32.00 7.34
CA ILE A 95 -6.94 -31.90 6.47
C ILE A 95 -7.21 -30.43 6.17
N SER A 96 -6.44 -29.92 5.21
CA SER A 96 -6.57 -28.57 4.71
C SER A 96 -6.72 -28.54 3.19
N THR A 97 -7.53 -27.63 2.67
CA THR A 97 -7.69 -27.41 1.22
C THR A 97 -7.63 -25.94 0.88
N TRP A 98 -7.10 -25.63 -0.29
CA TRP A 98 -7.12 -24.27 -0.84
C TRP A 98 -8.18 -24.14 -1.93
N SER A 99 -8.85 -22.99 -1.97
CA SER A 99 -9.79 -22.60 -3.01
C SER A 99 -9.72 -21.09 -3.28
N LEU A 100 -10.52 -20.62 -4.25
CA LEU A 100 -10.77 -19.20 -4.48
C LEU A 100 -12.24 -18.92 -4.21
N ASP A 101 -12.53 -17.81 -3.54
CA ASP A 101 -13.91 -17.35 -3.35
C ASP A 101 -14.47 -16.65 -4.61
N ALA A 102 -15.69 -16.14 -4.52
CA ALA A 102 -16.35 -15.41 -5.61
C ALA A 102 -15.59 -14.14 -6.05
N ASN A 103 -14.74 -13.58 -5.18
CA ASN A 103 -13.90 -12.41 -5.46
C ASN A 103 -12.47 -12.79 -5.87
N MET A 104 -12.22 -14.07 -6.15
CA MET A 104 -10.89 -14.61 -6.47
C MET A 104 -9.86 -14.42 -5.34
N ALA A 105 -10.33 -14.27 -4.10
CA ALA A 105 -9.51 -14.26 -2.91
C ALA A 105 -9.19 -15.70 -2.48
N PRO A 106 -7.92 -16.03 -2.16
CA PRO A 106 -7.55 -17.35 -1.67
C PRO A 106 -8.21 -17.68 -0.34
N VAL A 107 -8.76 -18.88 -0.23
CA VAL A 107 -9.38 -19.39 1.00
C VAL A 107 -8.67 -20.67 1.39
N LEU A 108 -8.17 -20.68 2.63
CA LEU A 108 -7.63 -21.88 3.28
C LEU A 108 -8.69 -22.46 4.19
N THR A 109 -9.13 -23.67 3.89
CA THR A 109 -10.14 -24.38 4.66
C THR A 109 -9.49 -25.49 5.48
N TYR A 110 -9.83 -25.58 6.76
CA TYR A 110 -9.50 -26.70 7.63
C TYR A 110 -10.77 -27.43 8.06
N THR A 111 -10.69 -28.74 8.23
CA THR A 111 -11.83 -29.55 8.70
C THR A 111 -11.46 -30.47 9.85
N TYR A 112 -12.36 -30.66 10.81
CA TYR A 112 -12.25 -31.65 11.87
C TYR A 112 -13.63 -32.21 12.24
N GLY A 113 -13.88 -33.48 11.90
CA GLY A 113 -15.23 -34.06 12.03
C GLY A 113 -16.23 -33.35 11.11
N SER A 114 -17.33 -32.84 11.67
CA SER A 114 -18.31 -32.00 10.96
C SER A 114 -17.91 -30.53 10.85
N LYS A 115 -16.88 -30.09 11.61
CA LYS A 115 -16.50 -28.68 11.71
C LYS A 115 -15.63 -28.26 10.54
N THR A 116 -15.93 -27.10 9.99
CA THR A 116 -15.21 -26.49 8.86
C THR A 116 -14.87 -25.05 9.19
N VAL A 117 -13.59 -24.69 9.08
CA VAL A 117 -13.12 -23.30 9.23
C VAL A 117 -12.61 -22.82 7.89
N SER A 118 -13.18 -21.73 7.38
CA SER A 118 -12.69 -21.05 6.18
C SER A 118 -11.94 -19.79 6.56
N ILE A 119 -10.68 -19.69 6.16
CA ILE A 119 -9.81 -18.54 6.40
C ILE A 119 -9.54 -17.84 5.07
N THR A 120 -10.13 -16.65 4.87
CA THR A 120 -9.89 -15.83 3.68
C THR A 120 -8.57 -15.07 3.81
N MET A 121 -7.72 -15.20 2.81
CA MET A 121 -6.47 -14.46 2.69
C MET A 121 -6.74 -13.03 2.21
N ILE A 122 -6.30 -12.04 2.99
CA ILE A 122 -6.32 -10.63 2.62
C ILE A 122 -4.87 -10.19 2.43
N CYS A 123 -4.50 -9.87 1.19
CA CYS A 123 -3.18 -9.30 0.91
C CYS A 123 -3.03 -7.95 1.63
N SER A 124 -1.91 -7.77 2.33
CA SER A 124 -1.50 -6.51 2.95
C SER A 124 -0.07 -6.18 2.55
N ALA A 125 0.18 -4.91 2.25
CA ALA A 125 1.54 -4.43 1.99
C ALA A 125 2.33 -4.18 3.29
N ILE A 126 1.66 -4.14 4.44
CA ILE A 126 2.29 -3.91 5.75
C ILE A 126 2.88 -5.23 6.26
N ASP A 127 4.07 -5.18 6.86
CA ASP A 127 4.73 -6.33 7.49
C ASP A 127 4.09 -6.75 8.84
N GLN A 128 2.82 -6.38 9.09
CA GLN A 128 2.06 -6.76 10.27
C GLN A 128 0.97 -7.77 9.88
N ASP A 129 0.96 -8.91 10.57
CA ASP A 129 -0.08 -9.92 10.41
C ASP A 129 -1.25 -9.61 11.35
N GLU A 130 -2.47 -9.58 10.80
CA GLU A 130 -3.71 -9.44 11.56
C GLU A 130 -4.61 -10.64 11.29
N PHE A 131 -5.29 -11.11 12.34
CA PHE A 131 -6.26 -12.20 12.24
C PHE A 131 -7.60 -11.74 12.79
N GLU A 132 -8.62 -11.77 11.95
CA GLU A 132 -9.97 -11.33 12.26
C GLU A 132 -10.90 -12.55 12.35
N ILE A 133 -11.71 -12.59 13.41
CA ILE A 133 -12.66 -13.67 13.66
C ILE A 133 -14.08 -13.17 13.39
N SER A 134 -14.76 -13.74 12.40
CA SER A 134 -16.20 -13.52 12.23
C SER A 134 -17.02 -14.47 13.11
N GLY A 135 -16.47 -15.65 13.42
CA GLY A 135 -17.08 -16.68 14.26
C GLY A 135 -17.87 -17.70 13.45
N GLU A 136 -18.84 -18.33 14.10
CA GLU A 136 -19.73 -19.34 13.51
C GLU A 136 -20.88 -18.65 12.75
N TYR A 137 -21.02 -18.93 11.45
CA TYR A 137 -22.09 -18.35 10.62
C TYR A 137 -23.18 -19.36 10.25
N ALA A 138 -22.89 -20.64 10.40
CA ALA A 138 -23.85 -21.75 10.35
C ALA A 138 -23.33 -22.85 11.29
N VAL A 139 -24.18 -23.80 11.68
CA VAL A 139 -23.80 -24.89 12.58
C VAL A 139 -22.54 -25.57 12.06
N ASP A 140 -21.49 -25.59 12.89
CA ASP A 140 -20.18 -26.18 12.60
C ASP A 140 -19.41 -25.51 11.43
N GLN A 141 -19.81 -24.33 10.98
CA GLN A 141 -19.14 -23.56 9.93
C GLN A 141 -18.65 -22.21 10.42
N TYR A 142 -17.33 -22.01 10.36
CA TYR A 142 -16.64 -20.84 10.88
C TYR A 142 -15.97 -20.03 9.77
N SER A 143 -16.00 -18.71 9.91
CA SER A 143 -15.35 -17.78 8.99
C SER A 143 -14.35 -16.90 9.73
N MET A 144 -13.15 -16.79 9.16
CA MET A 144 -12.04 -16.01 9.68
C MET A 144 -11.29 -15.36 8.52
N ARG A 145 -10.48 -14.34 8.81
CA ARG A 145 -9.69 -13.64 7.80
C ARG A 145 -8.27 -13.44 8.29
N LEU A 146 -7.30 -13.78 7.44
CA LEU A 146 -5.89 -13.52 7.69
C LEU A 146 -5.42 -12.41 6.77
N ARG A 147 -5.09 -11.26 7.36
CA ARG A 147 -4.43 -10.17 6.65
C ARG A 147 -2.93 -10.27 6.89
N SER A 148 -2.15 -10.40 5.82
CA SER A 148 -0.70 -10.52 5.91
C SER A 148 -0.07 -10.22 4.56
N ARG A 149 1.19 -9.79 4.57
CA ARG A 149 2.04 -9.82 3.38
C ARG A 149 2.16 -11.23 2.81
N CYS A 150 2.17 -12.26 3.65
CA CYS A 150 2.26 -13.65 3.19
C CYS A 150 0.96 -14.17 2.57
N ALA A 151 -0.15 -13.47 2.80
CA ALA A 151 -1.43 -13.71 2.12
C ALA A 151 -1.48 -13.10 0.71
N CYS A 152 -0.48 -12.28 0.33
CA CYS A 152 -0.29 -11.83 -1.04
C CYS A 152 0.39 -12.91 -1.88
N TRP A 153 0.04 -12.96 -3.17
CA TRP A 153 0.78 -13.76 -4.14
C TRP A 153 2.26 -13.36 -4.16
N ASN A 154 3.13 -14.33 -3.95
CA ASN A 154 4.58 -14.19 -3.84
C ASN A 154 5.06 -13.28 -2.69
N GLY A 155 4.18 -12.86 -1.77
CA GLY A 155 4.51 -11.82 -0.79
C GLY A 155 5.56 -12.22 0.24
N CYS A 156 5.65 -13.52 0.57
CA CYS A 156 6.62 -14.08 1.52
C CYS A 156 7.54 -15.14 0.92
N ILE A 157 7.69 -15.15 -0.41
CA ILE A 157 8.79 -15.88 -1.01
C ILE A 157 10.05 -15.07 -0.66
N SER A 158 10.82 -15.55 0.32
CA SER A 158 12.16 -15.02 0.57
C SER A 158 12.88 -14.99 -0.78
N PRO A 159 13.52 -13.87 -1.19
CA PRO A 159 14.25 -13.82 -2.44
C PRO A 159 15.23 -14.99 -2.43
N GLN A 160 14.89 -16.01 -3.23
CA GLN A 160 15.66 -17.23 -3.29
C GLN A 160 17.09 -16.79 -3.56
N PRO A 161 18.07 -17.13 -2.69
CA PRO A 161 19.44 -16.66 -2.85
C PRO A 161 19.82 -17.00 -4.27
N SER A 162 20.00 -15.97 -5.10
CA SER A 162 20.25 -16.14 -6.51
C SER A 162 21.45 -17.04 -6.59
N THR A 163 21.26 -18.26 -7.09
CA THR A 163 22.32 -19.23 -7.35
C THR A 163 23.26 -18.55 -8.33
N THR A 164 24.22 -17.82 -7.75
CA THR A 164 25.21 -17.04 -8.44
C THR A 164 26.17 -18.08 -8.99
N THR A 165 25.99 -18.40 -10.26
CA THR A 165 27.02 -19.03 -11.07
C THR A 165 28.26 -18.19 -10.91
N SER A 166 29.23 -18.72 -10.16
CA SER A 166 30.53 -18.10 -9.92
C SER A 166 31.25 -17.89 -11.26
N ARG A 167 31.52 -16.64 -11.64
CA ARG A 167 32.87 -16.25 -12.10
C ARG A 167 33.06 -14.74 -12.28
N THR A 168 34.19 -14.34 -11.74
CA THR A 168 35.00 -13.15 -12.05
C THR A 168 34.67 -11.88 -11.29
N SER A 169 35.58 -11.63 -10.34
CA SER A 169 35.77 -10.46 -9.49
C SER A 169 35.82 -9.13 -10.25
N SER A 170 35.00 -8.18 -9.81
CA SER A 170 35.17 -6.74 -10.05
C SER A 170 34.86 -5.94 -8.76
N PRO A 171 35.42 -4.73 -8.59
CA PRO A 171 35.64 -4.07 -7.30
C PRO A 171 34.37 -3.46 -6.66
N PRO A 172 34.41 -3.12 -5.35
CA PRO A 172 33.23 -2.78 -4.57
C PRO A 172 32.72 -1.36 -4.87
N LEU A 173 31.43 -1.26 -5.23
CA LEU A 173 30.71 0.01 -5.43
C LEU A 173 29.87 0.35 -4.17
N PRO A 174 29.68 1.64 -3.82
CA PRO A 174 29.25 2.06 -2.50
C PRO A 174 27.81 1.68 -2.15
N LYS A 175 27.66 1.34 -0.87
CA LYS A 175 26.42 0.99 -0.18
C LYS A 175 25.56 2.23 0.00
N THR A 176 24.69 2.52 -0.96
CA THR A 176 23.60 3.49 -0.78
C THR A 176 22.38 2.74 -0.25
N THR A 177 22.23 2.79 1.07
CA THR A 177 21.02 2.38 1.77
C THR A 177 19.92 3.39 1.47
N THR A 178 19.09 3.12 0.47
CA THR A 178 17.76 3.74 0.37
C THR A 178 16.76 2.62 0.52
N ALA A 179 16.10 2.58 1.68
CA ALA A 179 14.94 1.74 1.90
C ALA A 179 13.85 2.19 0.92
N HIS A 180 13.85 1.57 -0.26
CA HIS A 180 12.69 1.56 -1.14
C HIS A 180 11.61 0.76 -0.39
N SER A 181 10.78 1.51 0.34
CA SER A 181 9.46 1.08 0.78
C SER A 181 8.80 0.40 -0.39
N ILE A 182 8.57 -0.91 -0.26
CA ILE A 182 7.84 -1.71 -1.24
C ILE A 182 6.36 -1.35 -1.06
N TYR A 183 5.99 -0.17 -1.56
CA TYR A 183 4.62 0.33 -1.60
C TYR A 183 3.90 -0.42 -2.72
N TYR A 184 3.35 -1.60 -2.41
CA TYR A 184 2.45 -2.31 -3.33
C TYR A 184 1.10 -1.58 -3.38
N ASP A 185 1.07 -0.56 -4.25
CA ASP A 185 0.09 -0.23 -5.26
C ASP A 185 -1.40 -0.60 -5.08
N ALA A 186 -1.96 -0.49 -3.87
CA ALA A 186 -3.41 -0.61 -3.66
C ALA A 186 -4.22 0.40 -4.49
N CYS A 187 -3.54 1.37 -5.09
CA CYS A 187 -4.09 2.40 -5.97
C CYS A 187 -3.98 2.13 -7.47
N LYS A 188 -3.38 1.02 -7.86
CA LYS A 188 -3.46 0.51 -9.23
C LYS A 188 -4.25 -0.76 -9.27
N TYR A 189 -5.13 -0.82 -10.25
CA TYR A 189 -5.84 -2.03 -10.60
C TYR A 189 -5.55 -2.37 -12.05
N HIS A 190 -5.01 -3.56 -12.28
CA HIS A 190 -4.70 -4.06 -13.61
C HIS A 190 -5.68 -5.17 -14.00
N ASP A 191 -6.38 -4.98 -15.12
CA ASP A 191 -7.16 -6.02 -15.79
C ASP A 191 -6.53 -6.33 -17.15
N SER A 192 -6.22 -7.60 -17.40
CA SER A 192 -5.61 -8.06 -18.64
C SER A 192 -6.42 -7.74 -19.92
N ARG A 193 -7.73 -7.55 -19.79
CA ARG A 193 -8.64 -7.28 -20.92
C ARG A 193 -8.90 -5.80 -21.12
N TYR A 194 -8.97 -5.04 -20.03
CA TYR A 194 -9.41 -3.66 -20.09
C TYR A 194 -8.29 -2.63 -19.95
N GLY A 195 -7.18 -2.97 -19.28
CA GLY A 195 -6.05 -2.07 -19.04
C GLY A 195 -5.82 -1.82 -17.56
N THR A 196 -5.22 -0.67 -17.22
CA THR A 196 -4.87 -0.31 -15.85
C THR A 196 -5.60 0.95 -15.39
N ILE A 197 -6.24 0.92 -14.23
CA ILE A 197 -6.67 2.12 -13.53
C ILE A 197 -5.57 2.49 -12.53
N ASP A 198 -5.06 3.72 -12.63
CA ASP A 198 -3.99 4.23 -11.76
C ASP A 198 -4.39 5.58 -11.15
N LEU A 199 -4.66 5.58 -9.84
CA LEU A 199 -5.02 6.79 -9.11
C LEU A 199 -3.80 7.49 -8.47
N SER A 200 -2.59 6.94 -8.60
CA SER A 200 -1.39 7.48 -7.94
C SER A 200 -0.98 8.86 -8.44
N SER A 201 -1.36 9.22 -9.67
CA SER A 201 -1.06 10.51 -10.30
C SER A 201 -1.93 11.66 -9.79
N ILE A 202 -3.08 11.35 -9.19
CA ILE A 202 -4.02 12.37 -8.69
C ILE A 202 -3.93 12.57 -7.18
N GLY A 203 -3.20 11.68 -6.49
CA GLY A 203 -2.94 11.81 -5.07
C GLY A 203 -1.84 12.84 -4.78
N SER A 204 -1.94 13.50 -3.63
CA SER A 204 -0.90 14.42 -3.15
C SER A 204 0.09 13.69 -2.22
N ILE A 205 1.37 13.70 -2.58
CA ILE A 205 2.47 13.16 -1.75
C ILE A 205 2.90 14.07 -0.60
N THR A 206 2.27 15.24 -0.45
CA THR A 206 2.71 16.27 0.51
C THR A 206 2.27 16.01 1.96
N GLY A 207 1.60 14.88 2.21
CA GLY A 207 0.95 14.59 3.50
C GLY A 207 -0.31 15.43 3.75
N ARG A 208 -0.82 16.12 2.72
CA ARG A 208 -2.07 16.88 2.73
C ARG A 208 -3.04 16.31 1.70
N ALA A 209 -4.33 16.33 2.01
CA ALA A 209 -5.37 15.90 1.09
C ALA A 209 -5.42 16.78 -0.17
N ILE A 210 -5.48 16.13 -1.34
CA ILE A 210 -5.67 16.81 -2.62
C ILE A 210 -7.10 17.36 -2.76
N PHE A 211 -8.10 16.62 -2.28
CA PHE A 211 -9.48 17.08 -2.17
C PHE A 211 -9.73 17.46 -0.72
N LYS A 212 -9.66 18.76 -0.42
CA LYS A 212 -9.74 19.27 0.95
C LYS A 212 -11.04 20.04 1.18
N ASP A 213 -11.62 19.88 2.38
CA ASP A 213 -12.79 20.61 2.86
C ASP A 213 -13.99 20.59 1.86
N VAL A 214 -14.15 19.47 1.14
CA VAL A 214 -15.24 19.28 0.18
C VAL A 214 -16.55 19.19 0.95
N LYS A 215 -17.62 19.79 0.44
CA LYS A 215 -18.97 19.72 1.05
C LYS A 215 -19.77 18.58 0.41
N SER A 216 -20.75 18.10 1.15
CA SER A 216 -21.68 17.08 0.68
C SER A 216 -22.64 17.71 -0.30
N ILE A 217 -23.21 16.86 -1.14
CA ILE A 217 -24.42 17.19 -1.89
C ILE A 217 -25.63 17.35 -0.98
N TYR A 218 -25.64 16.70 0.18
CA TYR A 218 -26.63 16.91 1.24
C TYR A 218 -26.18 18.01 2.21
N THR A 219 -27.13 18.73 2.78
CA THR A 219 -26.82 19.73 3.80
C THR A 219 -26.51 19.05 5.13
N ASP A 220 -25.25 19.00 5.52
CA ASP A 220 -24.85 18.57 6.87
C ASP A 220 -23.89 19.58 7.53
N SER A 221 -23.44 19.27 8.75
CA SER A 221 -22.54 20.10 9.54
C SER A 221 -21.05 19.76 9.33
N PHE A 222 -20.70 19.01 8.29
CA PHE A 222 -19.35 18.51 8.07
C PHE A 222 -18.73 19.01 6.75
N VAL A 223 -17.43 18.85 6.67
CA VAL A 223 -16.62 18.91 5.46
C VAL A 223 -15.74 17.66 5.40
N TRP A 224 -15.35 17.26 4.20
CA TRP A 224 -14.59 16.03 4.00
C TRP A 224 -13.31 16.31 3.22
N SER A 225 -12.25 15.63 3.66
CA SER A 225 -10.97 15.61 2.98
C SER A 225 -10.67 14.18 2.52
N TYR A 226 -10.14 14.04 1.31
CA TYR A 226 -9.78 12.76 0.71
C TYR A 226 -8.48 12.88 -0.07
N ASN A 227 -7.62 11.88 0.06
CA ASN A 227 -6.38 11.78 -0.70
C ASN A 227 -6.24 10.35 -1.23
N PRO A 228 -6.41 10.11 -2.54
CA PRO A 228 -6.14 8.81 -3.09
C PRO A 228 -4.63 8.52 -2.97
N CYS A 229 -4.28 7.30 -2.61
CA CYS A 229 -2.94 6.71 -2.79
C CYS A 229 -1.84 7.20 -1.87
N TYR A 230 -2.10 8.25 -1.10
CA TYR A 230 -1.13 8.75 -0.13
C TYR A 230 -1.89 9.11 1.13
N ASN A 231 -1.37 8.62 2.24
CA ASN A 231 -1.90 8.99 3.53
C ASN A 231 -1.72 10.51 3.75
N PHE A 232 -2.64 11.09 4.50
CA PHE A 232 -2.52 12.47 4.95
C PHE A 232 -2.90 12.59 6.42
N SER A 233 -2.52 13.71 7.03
CA SER A 233 -2.96 14.05 8.37
C SER A 233 -3.57 15.44 8.37
N GLU A 234 -4.71 15.58 9.04
CA GLU A 234 -5.44 16.84 9.16
C GLU A 234 -6.28 16.80 10.44
N HIS A 235 -6.19 17.86 11.25
CA HIS A 235 -6.86 17.94 12.54
C HIS A 235 -6.56 16.71 13.41
N GLN A 236 -7.59 15.95 13.82
CA GLN A 236 -7.45 14.73 14.63
C GLN A 236 -7.32 13.46 13.76
N CYS A 237 -7.38 13.58 12.44
CA CYS A 237 -7.17 12.47 11.53
C CYS A 237 -5.68 12.32 11.23
N HIS A 238 -5.11 11.15 11.51
CA HIS A 238 -3.70 10.84 11.29
C HIS A 238 -3.54 9.63 10.37
N HIS A 239 -2.67 9.75 9.36
CA HIS A 239 -2.36 8.71 8.40
C HIS A 239 -3.60 8.08 7.71
N VAL A 240 -4.56 8.93 7.32
CA VAL A 240 -5.84 8.50 6.75
C VAL A 240 -5.85 8.63 5.22
N ALA A 241 -6.76 7.90 4.56
CA ALA A 241 -7.16 8.16 3.18
C ALA A 241 -8.33 9.15 3.11
N GLY A 242 -9.17 9.21 4.14
CA GLY A 242 -10.27 10.16 4.25
C GLY A 242 -10.51 10.64 5.69
N CYS A 243 -10.89 11.91 5.81
CA CYS A 243 -11.22 12.57 7.07
C CYS A 243 -12.55 13.31 6.94
N GLN A 244 -13.42 13.18 7.93
CA GLN A 244 -14.62 13.99 8.09
C GLN A 244 -14.39 14.96 9.27
N THR A 245 -14.65 16.23 9.07
CA THR A 245 -14.43 17.28 10.09
C THR A 245 -15.65 18.17 10.19
N ASP A 246 -16.08 18.53 11.41
CA ASP A 246 -17.19 19.46 11.56
C ASP A 246 -16.82 20.85 11.02
N LYS A 247 -17.81 21.67 10.64
CA LYS A 247 -17.57 23.01 10.06
C LYS A 247 -16.72 23.92 10.94
N ASN A 248 -16.74 23.73 12.26
CA ASN A 248 -15.93 24.52 13.20
C ASN A 248 -14.54 23.92 13.45
N ARG A 249 -14.22 22.78 12.82
CA ARG A 249 -12.95 22.05 12.92
C ARG A 249 -12.57 21.67 14.36
N ARG A 250 -13.57 21.41 15.19
CA ARG A 250 -13.44 20.98 16.60
C ARG A 250 -13.39 19.48 16.73
N ILE A 251 -14.08 18.75 15.87
CA ILE A 251 -14.24 17.30 15.91
C ILE A 251 -13.87 16.76 14.54
N SER A 252 -13.02 15.73 14.52
CA SER A 252 -12.68 15.04 13.27
C SER A 252 -12.71 13.54 13.44
N TYR A 253 -13.00 12.86 12.34
CA TYR A 253 -13.27 11.45 12.27
C TYR A 253 -12.47 10.85 11.12
N SER A 254 -11.55 9.94 11.44
CA SER A 254 -10.92 9.09 10.43
C SER A 254 -12.00 8.17 9.85
N ILE A 255 -12.28 8.30 8.55
CA ILE A 255 -13.35 7.54 7.87
C ILE A 255 -12.82 6.43 6.95
N GLY A 256 -11.52 6.40 6.69
CA GLY A 256 -10.87 5.33 5.94
C GLY A 256 -9.35 5.46 5.98
N LEU A 257 -8.66 4.32 5.98
CA LEU A 257 -7.20 4.25 6.05
C LEU A 257 -6.62 3.79 4.72
N GLN A 258 -5.54 4.44 4.28
CA GLN A 258 -4.91 4.18 2.98
C GLN A 258 -4.36 2.75 2.90
N ASP A 259 -3.83 2.24 4.02
CA ASP A 259 -3.19 0.93 4.09
C ASP A 259 -4.19 -0.25 3.96
N TYR A 260 -5.48 0.04 4.07
CA TYR A 260 -6.56 -0.94 4.04
C TYR A 260 -7.31 -0.94 2.70
N ALA A 261 -6.82 -0.19 1.72
CA ALA A 261 -7.50 0.02 0.46
C ALA A 261 -7.65 -1.29 -0.36
N TYR A 262 -8.84 -1.52 -0.93
CA TYR A 262 -9.08 -2.61 -1.87
C TYR A 262 -10.16 -2.27 -2.91
N TRP A 263 -10.13 -2.96 -4.05
CA TRP A 263 -11.03 -2.73 -5.18
C TRP A 263 -12.26 -3.63 -5.14
N ILE A 264 -13.42 -3.11 -5.53
CA ILE A 264 -14.68 -3.85 -5.71
C ILE A 264 -15.37 -3.45 -7.02
N ASN A 265 -16.28 -4.31 -7.50
CA ASN A 265 -17.12 -4.08 -8.69
C ASN A 265 -16.32 -3.78 -9.97
N MET A 266 -15.19 -4.46 -10.17
CA MET A 266 -14.31 -4.25 -11.34
C MET A 266 -14.72 -5.04 -12.58
N ASP A 267 -15.67 -5.96 -12.44
CA ASP A 267 -16.12 -6.89 -13.48
C ASP A 267 -17.24 -6.35 -14.37
N ASN A 268 -17.75 -5.14 -14.10
CA ASN A 268 -18.88 -4.49 -14.80
C ASN A 268 -20.19 -5.31 -14.81
N THR A 269 -20.36 -6.36 -13.98
CA THR A 269 -21.48 -7.31 -14.15
C THR A 269 -22.74 -7.01 -13.34
N ARG A 270 -22.65 -6.32 -12.20
CA ARG A 270 -23.80 -6.11 -11.29
C ARG A 270 -23.95 -4.71 -10.70
N ASN A 271 -22.87 -3.95 -10.62
CA ASN A 271 -22.89 -2.58 -10.13
C ASN A 271 -22.19 -1.69 -11.16
N PRO A 272 -22.82 -0.60 -11.64
CA PRO A 272 -22.23 0.24 -12.68
C PRO A 272 -20.95 0.97 -12.22
N PHE A 273 -20.73 1.08 -10.90
CA PHE A 273 -19.62 1.88 -10.37
C PHE A 273 -18.49 1.01 -9.84
N ARG A 274 -17.39 0.96 -10.60
CA ARG A 274 -16.07 0.54 -10.12
C ARG A 274 -15.73 1.34 -8.87
N SER A 275 -15.27 0.69 -7.81
CA SER A 275 -15.03 1.39 -6.54
C SER A 275 -13.76 0.93 -5.86
N ILE A 276 -13.13 1.84 -5.14
CA ILE A 276 -12.07 1.55 -4.17
C ILE A 276 -12.62 1.81 -2.76
N VAL A 277 -12.30 0.92 -1.84
CA VAL A 277 -12.82 0.90 -0.47
C VAL A 277 -11.68 1.06 0.51
N TYR A 278 -11.84 1.93 1.50
CA TYR A 278 -10.90 2.22 2.58
C TYR A 278 -11.56 1.94 3.95
N PRO A 279 -11.43 0.72 4.48
CA PRO A 279 -11.81 0.42 5.86
C PRO A 279 -10.96 1.17 6.88
N SER A 280 -11.52 1.35 8.06
CA SER A 280 -10.85 1.83 9.26
C SER A 280 -11.25 0.89 10.41
N PRO A 281 -10.52 -0.23 10.60
CA PRO A 281 -10.94 -1.28 11.53
C PRO A 281 -11.06 -0.82 12.99
N SER A 282 -10.23 0.14 13.40
CA SER A 282 -10.18 0.66 14.77
C SER A 282 -11.49 1.32 15.23
N ASN A 283 -12.32 1.77 14.30
CA ASN A 283 -13.57 2.45 14.60
C ASN A 283 -14.75 1.95 13.76
N ASN A 284 -14.58 0.79 13.11
CA ASN A 284 -15.59 0.16 12.25
C ASN A 284 -16.15 1.08 11.15
N ARG A 285 -15.35 2.05 10.68
CA ARG A 285 -15.75 2.94 9.58
C ARG A 285 -15.28 2.42 8.24
N ARG A 286 -16.01 2.79 7.19
CA ARG A 286 -15.70 2.40 5.83
C ARG A 286 -15.99 3.53 4.87
N LEU A 287 -14.96 3.94 4.12
CA LEU A 287 -15.10 4.89 3.02
C LEU A 287 -15.12 4.13 1.69
N THR A 288 -16.17 4.31 0.91
CA THR A 288 -16.26 3.80 -0.46
C THR A 288 -16.18 4.96 -1.45
N VAL A 289 -15.23 4.89 -2.38
CA VAL A 289 -15.06 5.89 -3.44
C VAL A 289 -15.45 5.25 -4.77
N GLN A 290 -16.58 5.69 -5.31
CA GLN A 290 -17.10 5.29 -6.61
C GLN A 290 -16.34 6.05 -7.71
N LEU A 291 -15.85 5.33 -8.70
CA LEU A 291 -15.04 5.87 -9.78
C LEU A 291 -15.91 6.10 -11.01
N ILE A 292 -15.97 7.36 -11.46
CA ILE A 292 -16.68 7.77 -12.66
C ILE A 292 -15.64 8.13 -13.71
N CYS A 293 -15.54 7.28 -14.73
CA CYS A 293 -14.67 7.51 -15.87
C CYS A 293 -15.23 8.63 -16.75
N ASP A 294 -14.45 9.68 -16.94
CA ASP A 294 -14.75 10.77 -17.87
C ASP A 294 -13.44 11.25 -18.51
N GLN A 295 -13.22 10.92 -19.77
CA GLN A 295 -12.03 11.34 -20.52
C GLN A 295 -12.13 12.77 -21.06
N SER A 296 -13.31 13.41 -20.98
CA SER A 296 -13.54 14.73 -21.56
C SER A 296 -13.14 15.88 -20.62
N ILE A 297 -12.92 15.58 -19.34
CA ILE A 297 -12.56 16.59 -18.33
C ILE A 297 -11.06 16.71 -18.19
N SER A 298 -10.58 17.95 -18.04
CA SER A 298 -9.16 18.25 -17.81
C SER A 298 -8.78 18.30 -16.32
N PHE A 299 -9.76 18.23 -15.42
CA PHE A 299 -9.56 18.30 -13.98
C PHE A 299 -10.38 17.24 -13.25
N HIS A 300 -9.84 16.73 -12.15
CA HIS A 300 -10.50 15.73 -11.32
C HIS A 300 -11.53 16.39 -10.41
N ARG A 301 -12.68 15.74 -10.21
CA ARG A 301 -13.76 16.24 -9.36
C ARG A 301 -14.14 15.20 -8.33
N LEU A 302 -14.13 15.59 -7.06
CA LEU A 302 -14.69 14.81 -5.97
C LEU A 302 -16.05 15.38 -5.58
N GLN A 303 -17.06 14.54 -5.57
CA GLN A 303 -18.37 14.82 -5.01
C GLN A 303 -18.58 13.94 -3.78
N VAL A 304 -18.97 14.56 -2.67
CA VAL A 304 -19.20 13.82 -1.42
C VAL A 304 -20.69 13.58 -1.26
N ILE A 305 -21.05 12.31 -1.09
CA ILE A 305 -22.42 11.92 -0.72
C ILE A 305 -22.57 12.01 0.80
N GLY A 306 -21.51 11.69 1.54
CA GLY A 306 -21.47 11.75 3.00
C GLY A 306 -21.70 10.38 3.62
N GLU A 307 -22.25 10.36 4.84
CA GLU A 307 -22.59 9.13 5.56
C GLU A 307 -23.90 8.55 5.02
N THR A 308 -23.81 7.41 4.32
CA THR A 308 -24.96 6.75 3.67
C THR A 308 -25.67 5.77 4.59
N SER A 309 -24.95 5.23 5.57
CA SER A 309 -25.48 4.49 6.72
C SER A 309 -24.49 4.64 7.87
N SER A 310 -24.86 4.21 9.08
CA SER A 310 -23.99 4.30 10.24
C SER A 310 -22.59 3.75 9.92
N HIS A 311 -21.58 4.62 10.04
CA HIS A 311 -20.16 4.32 9.78
C HIS A 311 -19.78 3.99 8.32
N GLU A 312 -20.69 4.15 7.36
CA GLU A 312 -20.44 3.93 5.93
C GLU A 312 -20.50 5.27 5.19
N TYR A 313 -19.40 5.63 4.54
CA TYR A 313 -19.21 6.91 3.88
C TYR A 313 -19.03 6.68 2.38
N THR A 314 -19.72 7.48 1.56
CA THR A 314 -19.62 7.37 0.11
C THR A 314 -19.16 8.68 -0.53
N MET A 315 -18.23 8.56 -1.48
CA MET A 315 -17.77 9.64 -2.35
C MET A 315 -17.80 9.19 -3.82
N GLN A 316 -17.91 10.14 -4.73
CA GLN A 316 -17.80 9.93 -6.17
C GLN A 316 -16.62 10.73 -6.72
N LEU A 317 -15.70 10.04 -7.38
CA LEU A 317 -14.54 10.62 -8.02
C LEU A 317 -14.71 10.55 -9.54
N THR A 318 -14.99 11.70 -10.16
CA THR A 318 -14.97 11.85 -11.62
C THR A 318 -13.56 12.20 -12.07
N SER A 319 -12.96 11.37 -12.92
CA SER A 319 -11.57 11.54 -13.34
C SER A 319 -11.28 10.80 -14.66
N PRO A 320 -10.38 11.32 -15.51
CA PRO A 320 -9.80 10.51 -16.58
C PRO A 320 -9.08 9.27 -16.03
N CYS A 321 -8.48 9.37 -14.84
CA CYS A 321 -7.77 8.26 -14.20
C CYS A 321 -8.68 7.14 -13.71
N ALA A 322 -9.99 7.38 -13.60
CA ALA A 322 -10.99 6.35 -13.31
C ALA A 322 -11.33 5.49 -14.54
N CYS A 323 -10.83 5.88 -15.71
CA CYS A 323 -10.87 5.10 -16.94
C CYS A 323 -9.69 4.14 -17.00
N TRP A 324 -9.88 3.02 -17.69
CA TRP A 324 -8.78 2.16 -18.07
C TRP A 324 -7.76 2.93 -18.91
N ASP A 325 -6.51 2.87 -18.48
CA ASP A 325 -5.34 3.56 -19.02
C ASP A 325 -5.50 5.08 -19.16
N GLY A 326 -6.51 5.67 -18.51
CA GLY A 326 -6.85 7.07 -18.72
C GLY A 326 -5.86 8.06 -18.09
N CYS A 327 -5.01 7.59 -17.17
CA CYS A 327 -3.91 8.36 -16.59
C CYS A 327 -2.54 7.72 -16.76
N SER A 328 -2.46 6.68 -17.61
CA SER A 328 -1.19 6.31 -18.20
C SER A 328 -0.71 7.54 -18.95
N GLN A 329 0.23 8.29 -18.35
CA GLN A 329 0.99 9.31 -19.06
C GLN A 329 1.32 8.69 -20.41
N PRO A 330 0.98 9.33 -21.55
CA PRO A 330 1.38 8.79 -22.84
C PRO A 330 2.86 8.54 -22.69
N THR A 331 3.26 7.26 -22.71
CA THR A 331 4.68 6.91 -22.77
C THR A 331 5.19 7.80 -23.87
N PRO A 332 6.10 8.76 -23.63
CA PRO A 332 6.49 9.69 -24.66
C PRO A 332 7.00 8.81 -25.79
N SER A 333 6.13 8.60 -26.79
CA SER A 333 6.49 7.91 -28.02
C SER A 333 7.68 8.71 -28.46
N PRO A 334 8.89 8.11 -28.57
CA PRO A 334 10.14 8.84 -28.68
C PRO A 334 9.97 9.84 -29.82
N SER A 335 9.58 11.05 -29.45
CA SER A 335 9.28 12.09 -30.38
C SER A 335 10.67 12.44 -30.80
N SER A 336 11.02 12.02 -32.01
CA SER A 336 12.19 12.53 -32.70
C SER A 336 12.11 14.03 -32.52
N PHE A 337 12.96 14.55 -31.64
CA PHE A 337 13.03 15.95 -31.26
C PHE A 337 13.56 16.66 -32.50
N THR A 338 12.67 16.87 -33.45
CA THR A 338 12.91 17.67 -34.63
C THR A 338 12.87 19.08 -34.06
N TRP A 339 14.06 19.64 -33.86
CA TRP A 339 14.20 21.06 -33.56
C TRP A 339 13.35 21.80 -34.58
N ASP A 340 12.34 22.51 -34.11
CA ASP A 340 11.61 23.42 -34.98
C ASP A 340 12.66 24.35 -35.60
N PHE A 341 12.68 24.44 -36.92
CA PHE A 341 13.70 25.17 -37.69
C PHE A 341 13.88 26.60 -37.15
N TRP A 342 12.79 27.19 -36.66
CA TRP A 342 12.77 28.50 -36.03
C TRP A 342 13.58 28.59 -34.74
N MET A 343 13.61 27.55 -33.91
CA MET A 343 14.42 27.54 -32.68
C MET A 343 15.92 27.46 -33.00
N THR A 344 16.31 26.75 -34.07
CA THR A 344 17.69 26.72 -34.54
C THR A 344 18.10 28.08 -35.11
N VAL A 345 17.23 28.73 -35.88
CA VAL A 345 17.47 30.10 -36.41
C VAL A 345 17.57 31.13 -35.28
N CYS A 346 16.69 31.06 -34.28
CA CYS A 346 16.74 31.95 -33.11
C CYS A 346 18.02 31.75 -32.30
N ALA A 347 18.43 30.50 -32.03
CA ALA A 347 19.66 30.21 -31.31
C ALA A 347 20.90 30.72 -32.08
N ALA A 348 20.96 30.49 -33.39
CA ALA A 348 22.04 31.01 -34.23
C ALA A 348 22.05 32.56 -34.26
N GLY A 349 20.87 33.19 -34.32
CA GLY A 349 20.72 34.64 -34.28
C GLY A 349 21.23 35.26 -32.97
N ILE A 350 20.91 34.64 -31.82
CA ILE A 350 21.41 35.09 -30.51
C ILE A 350 22.94 34.98 -30.45
N VAL A 351 23.52 33.86 -30.91
CA VAL A 351 24.98 33.68 -30.92
C VAL A 351 25.66 34.72 -31.82
N LEU A 352 25.13 34.97 -33.01
CA LEU A 352 25.67 36.01 -33.91
C LEU A 352 25.56 37.42 -33.31
N PHE A 353 24.44 37.73 -32.65
CA PHE A 353 24.24 39.01 -31.98
C PHE A 353 25.23 39.21 -30.83
N LEU A 354 25.46 38.18 -30.01
CA LEU A 354 26.45 38.23 -28.93
C LEU A 354 27.88 38.41 -29.46
N LEU A 355 28.25 37.72 -30.54
CA LEU A 355 29.56 37.91 -31.19
C LEU A 355 29.72 39.32 -31.74
N PHE A 356 28.66 39.89 -32.32
CA PHE A 356 28.67 41.28 -32.80
C PHE A 356 28.87 42.28 -31.65
N LEU A 357 28.19 42.10 -30.51
CA LEU A 357 28.37 42.93 -29.32
C LEU A 357 29.80 42.85 -28.74
N ILE A 358 30.41 41.66 -28.76
CA ILE A 358 31.80 41.47 -28.35
C ILE A 358 32.75 42.23 -29.29
N MET A 359 32.56 42.12 -30.61
CA MET A 359 33.36 42.85 -31.59
C MET A 359 33.25 44.37 -31.44
N ILE A 360 32.04 44.89 -31.24
CA ILE A 360 31.82 46.32 -30.95
C ILE A 360 32.58 46.74 -29.68
N SER A 361 32.46 45.94 -28.63
CA SER A 361 33.14 46.21 -27.36
C SER A 361 34.66 46.21 -27.53
N CYS A 362 35.23 45.28 -28.31
CA CYS A 362 36.65 45.27 -28.65
C CYS A 362 37.08 46.52 -29.42
N LEU A 363 36.29 46.99 -30.39
CA LEU A 363 36.56 48.22 -31.16
C LEU A 363 36.56 49.47 -30.27
N PHE A 364 35.63 49.56 -29.31
CA PHE A 364 35.58 50.68 -28.36
C PHE A 364 36.62 50.60 -27.24
N CYS A 365 37.10 49.40 -26.90
CA CYS A 365 38.17 49.19 -25.92
C CYS A 365 39.58 49.43 -26.49
N SER A 366 39.77 49.45 -27.80
CA SER A 366 40.98 49.95 -28.45
C SER A 366 41.10 51.47 -28.41
N LYS A 367 41.06 52.07 -27.21
CA LYS A 367 41.55 53.44 -27.01
C LYS A 367 43.09 53.40 -26.94
N PRO A 368 43.80 54.29 -27.65
CA PRO A 368 45.25 54.37 -27.55
C PRO A 368 45.64 54.71 -26.10
N LYS A 369 46.56 53.92 -25.53
CA LYS A 369 47.18 54.17 -24.22
C LYS A 369 47.65 55.63 -24.17
N ARG A 370 46.95 56.49 -23.44
CA ARG A 370 47.49 57.78 -23.03
C ARG A 370 48.57 57.50 -21.99
N THR A 371 49.79 57.86 -22.32
CA THR A 371 50.92 57.89 -21.39
C THR A 371 50.59 58.92 -20.30
N TYR A 372 50.33 58.46 -19.08
CA TYR A 372 50.11 59.34 -17.94
C TYR A 372 51.47 59.83 -17.43
N HIS A 373 51.68 61.15 -17.42
CA HIS A 373 52.76 61.77 -16.66
C HIS A 373 52.38 61.80 -15.18
N ASN A 374 53.33 61.43 -14.32
CA ASN A 374 53.20 61.41 -12.87
C ASN A 374 52.81 62.79 -12.34
N MET A 375 51.62 62.87 -11.75
CA MET A 375 51.16 64.04 -10.99
C MET A 375 51.43 63.76 -9.51
N SER A 376 52.33 64.53 -8.91
CA SER A 376 52.62 64.49 -7.48
C SER A 376 51.42 65.02 -6.70
N ILE A 377 50.82 64.16 -5.89
CA ILE A 377 49.72 64.52 -4.98
C ILE A 377 50.32 65.09 -3.71
N ASN A 378 50.00 66.35 -3.43
CA ASN A 378 50.34 67.03 -2.18
C ASN A 378 49.27 66.67 -1.13
N GLU A 379 49.73 66.17 0.02
CA GLU A 379 48.91 65.92 1.21
C GLU A 379 48.31 67.23 1.73
N SER A 380 46.99 67.28 1.92
CA SER A 380 46.31 67.93 3.04
C SER A 380 44.82 68.11 2.73
N THR A 381 43.94 67.35 3.39
CA THR A 381 42.78 67.85 4.19
C THR A 381 41.77 66.73 4.54
N PRO A 382 40.98 66.91 5.62
CA PRO A 382 40.56 65.82 6.49
C PRO A 382 39.12 65.32 6.31
N ILE A 383 38.93 64.17 6.94
CA ILE A 383 37.73 63.45 7.37
C ILE A 383 36.53 64.38 7.71
N ILE A 384 35.37 64.10 7.11
CA ILE A 384 34.07 64.45 7.68
C ILE A 384 33.16 63.21 7.70
N HIS A 385 32.82 62.80 8.92
CA HIS A 385 31.76 61.88 9.28
C HIS A 385 30.38 62.55 9.10
N GLY A 386 29.39 61.81 8.61
CA GLY A 386 27.95 62.13 8.74
C GLY A 386 27.14 60.92 8.25
N SER A 387 26.65 60.05 9.14
CA SER A 387 25.45 60.14 9.99
C SER A 387 24.14 59.75 9.27
N LYS A 388 23.66 58.57 9.66
CA LYS A 388 22.27 58.15 9.91
C LYS A 388 21.13 58.77 9.08
N GLU A 389 20.33 57.90 8.48
CA GLU A 389 18.87 58.08 8.54
C GLU A 389 18.16 56.73 8.72
N TYR A 390 17.23 56.74 9.67
CA TYR A 390 16.41 55.66 10.20
C TYR A 390 14.97 56.00 9.81
N ARG A 391 14.17 55.07 9.30
CA ARG A 391 12.69 55.20 9.24
C ARG A 391 12.03 53.86 8.86
N PRO A 392 10.73 53.72 9.14
CA PRO A 392 10.18 52.84 10.17
C PRO A 392 9.73 51.46 9.68
#